data_AF-A0A087UCI4-F1
#
_entry.id   AF-A0A087UCI4-F1
#
_cell.length_a   1.000
_cell.length_b   1.000
_cell.length_c   1.000
_cell.angle_alpha   90.00
_cell.angle_beta   90.00
_cell.angle_gamma   90.00
#
_symmetry.space_group_name_H-M   'P 1'
#
loop_
_entity.id
_entity.type
_entity.pdbx_description
1 polymer ?
#
loop_
_entity_poly.entity_id
_entity_poly.type
_entity_poly.pdbx_seq_one_letter_code
_entity_poly.pdbx_strand_id
1 'polypeptide(L)'
;MARFGNCLYFITLLYFTEFFSNAMSEKDDDVFEFYLCTRRQLCECEGGADNYKRCYSLLEEETDHWFLEEMNNCNLGTISNYNEMVEIGCSVSPEEFYPCFLEMEKKLKQKSDELHKSPMAKRESTALESTRSCLMPNFSMCADNPEDCL
;
A
#
# COMPACT_ATOMS: atom_id res chain seq x y z
N MET A 1 7.00 -2.55 36.55
CA MET A 1 7.41 -3.23 35.30
C MET A 1 6.12 -3.41 34.51
N ALA A 2 5.89 -2.91 33.30
CA ALA A 2 6.75 -2.67 32.16
C ALA A 2 6.19 -1.49 31.34
N ARG A 3 7.05 -0.57 30.90
CA ARG A 3 6.70 0.57 30.01
C ARG A 3 7.66 0.68 28.80
N PHE A 4 8.31 -0.42 28.43
CA PHE A 4 9.35 -0.41 27.39
C PHE A 4 9.07 -1.33 26.19
N GLY A 5 7.91 -2.01 26.13
CA GLY A 5 7.59 -2.94 25.04
C GLY A 5 7.04 -2.29 23.76
N ASN A 6 6.23 -1.23 23.88
CA ASN A 6 5.51 -0.67 22.72
C ASN A 6 6.30 0.35 21.90
N CYS A 7 7.41 0.88 22.41
CA CYS A 7 8.28 1.76 21.62
C CYS A 7 9.20 0.99 20.67
N LEU A 8 9.50 -0.29 20.94
CA LEU A 8 10.36 -1.09 20.06
C LEU A 8 9.60 -1.54 18.80
N TYR A 9 8.28 -1.79 18.88
CA TYR A 9 7.45 -2.11 17.73
C TYR A 9 7.43 -0.98 16.67
N PHE A 10 7.43 0.27 17.14
CA PHE A 10 7.51 1.45 16.27
C PHE A 10 8.88 1.68 15.62
N ILE A 11 9.96 1.18 16.21
CA ILE A 11 11.33 1.30 15.65
C ILE A 11 11.59 0.17 14.64
N THR A 12 11.02 -1.02 14.82
CA THR A 12 11.05 -2.07 13.79
C THR A 12 10.25 -1.67 12.54
N LEU A 13 9.17 -0.90 12.71
CA LEU A 13 8.39 -0.38 11.59
C LEU A 13 9.14 0.64 10.72
N LEU A 14 10.21 1.27 11.24
CA LEU A 14 11.04 2.22 10.49
C LEU A 14 12.08 1.54 9.58
N TYR A 15 12.18 0.20 9.57
CA TYR A 15 13.26 -0.51 8.89
C TYR A 15 12.86 -1.65 7.95
N PHE A 16 11.56 -1.88 7.69
CA PHE A 16 11.17 -3.13 7.04
C PHE A 16 10.16 -2.98 5.91
N THR A 17 10.71 -3.07 4.70
CA THR A 17 10.09 -3.80 3.57
C THR A 17 9.57 -5.18 3.98
N GLU A 18 10.08 -5.76 5.07
CA GLU A 18 9.62 -7.03 5.64
C GLU A 18 8.28 -6.95 6.39
N PHE A 19 7.72 -5.79 6.75
CA PHE A 19 6.40 -5.82 7.41
C PHE A 19 5.32 -6.26 6.41
N PHE A 20 5.34 -5.75 5.18
CA PHE A 20 4.46 -6.24 4.10
C PHE A 20 4.72 -7.71 3.76
N SER A 21 5.99 -8.13 3.80
CA SER A 21 6.37 -9.50 3.44
C SER A 21 6.19 -10.54 4.57
N ASN A 22 6.16 -10.11 5.85
CA ASN A 22 5.97 -10.97 7.02
C ASN A 22 4.54 -10.86 7.59
N ALA A 23 3.79 -9.81 7.26
CA ALA A 23 2.37 -9.66 7.65
C ALA A 23 1.43 -10.36 6.65
N MET A 24 1.84 -10.53 5.40
CA MET A 24 1.10 -11.36 4.45
C MET A 24 1.31 -12.83 4.79
N SER A 25 0.25 -13.47 5.29
CA SER A 25 0.19 -14.92 5.49
C SER A 25 0.52 -15.67 4.21
N GLU A 26 1.10 -16.86 4.33
CA GLU A 26 1.31 -17.78 3.19
C GLU A 26 -0.01 -18.42 2.71
N LYS A 27 -1.12 -18.19 3.43
CA LYS A 27 -2.45 -18.68 3.04
C LYS A 27 -3.17 -17.63 2.20
N ASP A 28 -3.57 -18.03 1.00
CA ASP A 28 -4.31 -17.17 0.07
C ASP A 28 -5.57 -16.54 0.70
N ASP A 29 -6.27 -17.26 1.58
CA ASP A 29 -7.48 -16.77 2.26
C ASP A 29 -7.19 -15.57 3.18
N ASP A 30 -6.11 -15.62 3.96
CA ASP A 30 -5.74 -14.53 4.88
C ASP A 30 -5.31 -13.28 4.10
N VAL A 31 -4.64 -13.46 2.96
CA VAL A 31 -4.25 -12.36 2.06
C VAL A 31 -5.48 -11.73 1.42
N PHE A 32 -6.46 -12.54 1.04
CA PHE A 32 -7.71 -12.05 0.48
C PHE A 32 -8.52 -11.26 1.51
N GLU A 33 -8.63 -11.72 2.75
CA GLU A 33 -9.29 -10.97 3.84
C GLU A 33 -8.59 -9.64 4.15
N PHE A 34 -7.25 -9.64 4.19
CA PHE A 34 -6.47 -8.41 4.35
C PHE A 34 -6.72 -7.41 3.21
N TYR A 35 -6.80 -7.91 1.98
CA TYR A 35 -7.16 -7.13 0.81
C TYR A 35 -8.59 -6.56 0.91
N LEU A 36 -9.57 -7.38 1.30
CA LEU A 36 -10.96 -6.93 1.48
C LEU A 36 -11.06 -5.79 2.50
N CYS A 37 -10.37 -5.92 3.63
CA CYS A 37 -10.30 -4.81 4.59
C CYS A 37 -9.64 -3.57 4.00
N THR A 38 -8.50 -3.70 3.33
CA THR A 38 -7.80 -2.56 2.70
C THR A 38 -8.71 -1.84 1.70
N ARG A 39 -9.45 -2.60 0.91
CA ARG A 39 -10.44 -2.08 -0.03
C ARG A 39 -11.57 -1.35 0.70
N ARG A 40 -12.09 -1.90 1.81
CA ARG A 40 -13.08 -1.22 2.66
C ARG A 40 -12.55 0.11 3.20
N GLN A 41 -11.31 0.13 3.69
CA GLN A 41 -10.64 1.36 4.14
C GLN A 41 -10.59 2.43 3.05
N LEU A 42 -10.32 2.02 1.81
CA LEU A 42 -10.24 2.92 0.67
C LEU A 42 -11.62 3.41 0.21
N CYS A 43 -12.58 2.49 0.06
CA CYS A 43 -13.80 2.71 -0.73
C CYS A 43 -15.06 2.97 0.10
N GLU A 44 -15.10 2.53 1.36
CA GLU A 44 -16.30 2.56 2.19
C GLU A 44 -16.14 3.44 3.43
N CYS A 45 -14.93 3.53 3.99
CA CYS A 45 -14.66 4.36 5.16
C CYS A 45 -14.64 5.85 4.83
N GLU A 46 -15.20 6.66 5.74
CA GLU A 46 -15.24 8.12 5.59
C GLU A 46 -13.81 8.69 5.46
N GLY A 47 -13.55 9.44 4.39
CA GLY A 47 -12.23 10.02 4.13
C GLY A 47 -11.17 9.01 3.63
N GLY A 48 -11.52 7.74 3.40
CA GLY A 48 -10.63 6.70 2.90
C GLY A 48 -9.92 7.08 1.60
N ALA A 49 -10.70 7.39 0.57
CA ALA A 49 -10.18 7.82 -0.73
C ALA A 49 -9.23 9.01 -0.63
N ASP A 50 -9.57 10.03 0.17
CA ASP A 50 -8.73 11.22 0.35
C ASP A 50 -7.44 10.90 1.09
N ASN A 51 -7.47 10.00 2.07
CA ASN A 51 -6.27 9.54 2.76
C ASN A 51 -5.31 8.83 1.81
N TYR A 52 -5.79 7.90 0.99
CA TYR A 52 -4.94 7.18 0.02
C TYR A 52 -4.37 8.13 -1.03
N LYS A 53 -5.18 9.05 -1.57
CA LYS A 53 -4.71 10.09 -2.49
C LYS A 53 -3.59 10.92 -1.89
N ARG A 54 -3.75 11.35 -0.63
CA ARG A 54 -2.73 12.10 0.11
C ARG A 54 -1.46 11.28 0.28
N CYS A 55 -1.56 10.00 0.63
CA CYS A 55 -0.38 9.16 0.79
C CYS A 55 0.37 8.97 -0.52
N TYR A 56 -0.33 8.70 -1.63
CA TYR A 56 0.31 8.57 -2.94
C TYR A 56 0.89 9.88 -3.49
N SER A 57 0.37 11.04 -3.08
CA SER A 57 0.97 12.34 -3.44
C SER A 57 2.38 12.58 -2.86
N LEU A 58 2.86 11.69 -1.99
CA LEU A 58 4.23 11.70 -1.47
C LEU A 58 5.23 11.06 -2.43
N LEU A 59 4.77 10.36 -3.48
CA LEU A 59 5.63 9.80 -4.51
C LEU A 59 6.30 10.91 -5.34
N GLU A 60 7.53 10.65 -5.74
CA GLU A 60 8.29 11.51 -6.64
C GLU A 60 8.01 11.11 -8.09
N GLU A 61 8.29 12.02 -9.03
CA GLU A 61 7.83 11.95 -10.43
C GLU A 61 8.15 10.62 -11.13
N GLU A 62 9.35 10.07 -10.95
CA GLU A 62 9.73 8.82 -11.63
C GLU A 62 8.97 7.61 -11.07
N THR A 63 8.83 7.53 -9.74
CA THR A 63 8.09 6.43 -9.10
C THR A 63 6.58 6.59 -9.30
N ASP A 64 6.06 7.81 -9.32
CA ASP A 64 4.67 8.14 -9.65
C ASP A 64 4.31 7.64 -11.06
N HIS A 65 5.08 8.05 -12.07
CA HIS A 65 4.86 7.65 -13.45
C HIS A 65 4.90 6.13 -13.61
N TRP A 66 5.93 5.49 -13.05
CA TRP A 66 6.07 4.04 -13.08
C TRP A 66 4.87 3.35 -12.42
N PHE A 67 4.43 3.83 -11.25
CA PHE A 67 3.33 3.21 -10.52
C PHE A 67 2.02 3.28 -11.33
N LEU A 68 1.72 4.43 -11.94
CA LEU A 68 0.54 4.59 -12.80
C LEU A 68 0.65 3.71 -14.07
N GLU A 69 1.82 3.58 -14.69
CA GLU A 69 2.04 2.67 -15.81
C GLU A 69 1.74 1.22 -15.44
N GLU A 70 2.26 0.75 -14.30
CA GLU A 70 2.02 -0.62 -13.82
C GLU A 70 0.56 -0.87 -13.46
N MET A 71 -0.14 0.13 -12.90
CA MET A 71 -1.58 0.05 -12.65
C MET A 71 -2.38 -0.06 -13.96
N ASN A 72 -1.98 0.65 -15.01
CA ASN A 72 -2.62 0.53 -16.33
C ASN A 72 -2.39 -0.86 -16.96
N ASN A 73 -1.26 -1.50 -16.69
CA ASN A 73 -0.96 -2.86 -17.18
C ASN A 73 -1.96 -3.90 -16.63
N CYS A 74 -2.67 -3.59 -15.55
CA CYS A 74 -3.76 -4.44 -15.03
C CYS A 74 -5.03 -4.43 -15.90
N ASN A 75 -5.16 -3.56 -16.90
CA ASN A 75 -6.31 -3.48 -17.81
C ASN A 75 -7.68 -3.28 -17.12
N LEU A 76 -7.71 -2.65 -15.94
CA LEU A 76 -8.94 -2.35 -15.20
C LEU A 76 -9.61 -1.04 -15.67
N GLY A 77 -8.95 -0.31 -16.56
CA GLY A 77 -9.34 1.00 -17.07
C GLY A 77 -8.11 1.82 -17.47
N THR A 78 -8.34 3.03 -17.98
CA THR A 78 -7.25 3.99 -18.22
C THR A 78 -7.10 4.87 -16.99
N ILE A 79 -5.91 4.81 -16.37
CA ILE A 79 -5.55 5.55 -15.17
C ILE A 79 -4.51 6.60 -15.55
N SER A 80 -4.87 7.88 -15.51
CA SER A 80 -3.95 8.99 -15.76
C SER A 80 -3.45 9.68 -14.49
N ASN A 81 -4.10 9.42 -13.36
CA ASN A 81 -3.78 9.99 -12.05
C ASN A 81 -4.39 9.16 -10.91
N TYR A 82 -3.99 9.47 -9.67
CA TYR A 82 -4.46 8.77 -8.48
C TYR A 82 -5.96 8.87 -8.20
N ASN A 83 -6.64 9.95 -8.63
CA ASN A 83 -8.08 10.04 -8.45
C ASN A 83 -8.78 8.98 -9.28
N GLU A 84 -8.40 8.87 -10.55
CA GLU A 84 -8.93 7.85 -11.46
C GLU A 84 -8.59 6.43 -10.97
N MET A 85 -7.37 6.23 -10.45
CA MET A 85 -6.98 4.95 -9.87
C MET A 85 -7.91 4.52 -8.73
N VAL A 86 -8.18 5.43 -7.78
CA VAL A 86 -9.04 5.15 -6.63
C VAL A 86 -10.48 4.93 -7.09
N GLU A 87 -10.99 5.76 -8.00
CA GLU A 87 -12.35 5.62 -8.55
C GLU A 87 -12.54 4.29 -9.28
N ILE A 88 -11.61 3.93 -10.18
CA ILE A 88 -11.61 2.65 -10.89
C ILE A 88 -11.54 1.51 -9.88
N GLY A 89 -10.56 1.56 -8.97
CA GLY A 89 -10.35 0.56 -7.93
C GLY A 89 -11.60 0.29 -7.11
N CYS A 90 -12.36 1.34 -6.73
CA CYS A 90 -13.60 1.21 -5.97
C CYS A 90 -14.82 0.81 -6.81
N SER A 91 -14.76 0.94 -8.15
CA SER A 91 -15.88 0.64 -9.06
C SER A 91 -15.91 -0.81 -9.57
N VAL A 92 -14.77 -1.47 -9.67
CA VAL A 92 -14.65 -2.88 -10.10
C VAL A 92 -14.95 -3.85 -8.95
N SER A 93 -15.24 -5.13 -9.24
CA SER A 93 -15.48 -6.09 -8.15
C SER A 93 -14.19 -6.39 -7.36
N PRO A 94 -14.29 -6.80 -6.08
CA PRO A 94 -13.12 -7.19 -5.30
C PRO A 94 -12.30 -8.30 -5.99
N GLU A 95 -12.97 -9.28 -6.59
CA GLU A 95 -12.36 -10.42 -7.28
C GLU A 95 -11.65 -10.01 -8.57
N GLU A 96 -12.17 -9.00 -9.26
CA GLU A 96 -11.57 -8.46 -10.49
C GLU A 96 -10.29 -7.68 -10.21
N PHE A 97 -10.27 -6.91 -9.11
CA PHE A 97 -9.11 -6.10 -8.73
C PHE A 97 -8.03 -6.87 -7.96
N TYR A 98 -8.39 -7.94 -7.24
CA TYR A 98 -7.46 -8.68 -6.38
C TYR A 98 -6.20 -9.19 -7.10
N PRO A 99 -6.26 -9.78 -8.31
CA PRO A 99 -5.06 -10.18 -9.05
C PRO A 99 -4.10 -9.02 -9.33
N CYS A 100 -4.65 -7.86 -9.69
CA CYS A 100 -3.86 -6.64 -9.91
C CYS A 100 -3.20 -6.18 -8.61
N PHE A 101 -3.95 -6.14 -7.51
CA PHE A 101 -3.42 -5.78 -6.19
C PHE A 101 -2.20 -6.66 -5.81
N LEU A 102 -2.32 -7.98 -5.94
CA LEU A 102 -1.22 -8.90 -5.64
C LEU A 102 0.01 -8.70 -6.53
N GLU A 103 -0.21 -8.42 -7.82
CA GLU A 103 0.89 -8.14 -8.75
C GLU A 103 1.58 -6.82 -8.39
N MET A 104 0.81 -5.78 -8.08
CA MET A 104 1.33 -4.47 -7.70
C MET A 104 2.10 -4.50 -6.40
N GLU A 105 1.65 -5.25 -5.38
CA GLU A 105 2.41 -5.43 -4.14
C GLU A 105 3.79 -6.07 -4.40
N LYS A 106 3.85 -7.07 -5.30
CA LYS A 106 5.14 -7.68 -5.70
C LYS A 106 6.05 -6.68 -6.42
N LYS A 107 5.48 -5.89 -7.34
CA LYS A 107 6.22 -4.87 -8.10
C LYS A 107 6.71 -3.74 -7.21
N LEU A 108 5.90 -3.27 -6.26
CA LEU A 108 6.27 -2.27 -5.26
C LEU A 108 7.44 -2.75 -4.40
N LYS A 109 7.43 -4.01 -3.96
CA LYS A 109 8.55 -4.60 -3.23
C LYS A 109 9.83 -4.60 -4.07
N GLN A 110 9.75 -5.01 -5.34
CA GLN A 110 10.89 -5.02 -6.25
C GLN A 110 11.42 -3.61 -6.52
N LYS A 111 10.53 -2.64 -6.75
CA LYS A 111 10.88 -1.22 -6.95
C LYS A 111 11.57 -0.65 -5.72
N SER A 112 11.05 -0.93 -4.53
CA SER A 112 11.70 -0.56 -3.28
C SER A 112 13.13 -1.11 -3.23
N ASP A 113 13.33 -2.39 -3.48
CA ASP A 113 14.65 -3.01 -3.44
C ASP A 113 15.61 -2.42 -4.49
N GLU A 114 15.11 -2.06 -5.66
CA GLU A 114 15.86 -1.37 -6.73
C GLU A 114 16.32 0.02 -6.28
N LEU A 115 15.39 0.85 -5.78
CA LEU A 115 15.67 2.22 -5.36
C LEU A 115 16.65 2.26 -4.17
N HIS A 116 16.54 1.33 -3.22
CA HIS A 116 17.47 1.24 -2.09
C HIS A 116 18.91 0.87 -2.49
N LYS A 117 19.09 0.15 -3.60
CA LYS A 117 20.41 -0.23 -4.12
C LYS A 117 21.08 0.87 -4.93
N SER A 118 20.34 1.91 -5.33
CA SER A 118 20.84 3.02 -6.14
C SER A 118 21.10 4.26 -5.27
N PRO A 119 22.37 4.64 -5.01
CA PRO A 119 22.67 5.85 -4.24
C PRO A 119 22.13 7.14 -4.85
N MET A 120 21.90 7.14 -6.17
CA MET A 120 21.35 8.30 -6.89
C MET A 120 19.83 8.41 -6.74
N ALA A 121 19.14 7.31 -6.37
CA ALA A 121 17.69 7.25 -6.21
C ALA A 121 17.22 7.47 -4.76
N LYS A 122 18.05 8.09 -3.91
CA LYS A 122 17.74 8.26 -2.48
C LYS A 122 16.43 9.03 -2.25
N ARG A 123 16.12 10.03 -3.08
CA ARG A 123 14.88 10.81 -2.97
C ARG A 123 13.65 9.94 -3.27
N GLU A 124 13.65 9.28 -4.42
CA GLU A 124 12.63 8.31 -4.84
C GLU A 124 12.41 7.22 -3.78
N SER A 125 13.48 6.62 -3.26
CA SER A 125 13.43 5.63 -2.17
C SER A 125 12.76 6.21 -0.91
N THR A 126 13.13 7.43 -0.51
CA THR A 126 12.56 8.08 0.69
C THR A 126 11.07 8.39 0.50
N ALA A 127 10.69 8.83 -0.71
CA ALA A 127 9.32 9.15 -1.08
C ALA A 127 8.41 7.92 -1.10
N LEU A 128 8.90 6.81 -1.66
CA LEU A 128 8.21 5.53 -1.64
C LEU A 128 8.00 5.02 -0.20
N GLU A 129 9.02 5.08 0.64
CA GLU A 129 8.89 4.69 2.05
C GLU A 129 7.95 5.62 2.84
N SER A 130 7.93 6.92 2.51
CA SER A 130 6.99 7.88 3.11
C SER A 130 5.53 7.56 2.74
N THR A 131 5.29 7.20 1.47
CA THR A 131 3.99 6.74 0.99
C THR A 131 3.53 5.50 1.75
N ARG A 132 4.40 4.49 1.87
CA ARG A 132 4.11 3.25 2.61
C ARG A 132 3.81 3.51 4.08
N SER A 133 4.62 4.35 4.72
CA SER A 133 4.44 4.76 6.12
C SER A 133 3.11 5.49 6.34
N CYS A 134 2.66 6.27 5.36
CA CYS A 134 1.36 6.96 5.40
C CYS A 134 0.17 5.99 5.34
N LEU A 135 0.29 4.88 4.60
CA LEU A 135 -0.76 3.86 4.47
C LEU A 135 -0.76 2.82 5.61
N MET A 136 0.35 2.69 6.34
CA MET A 136 0.49 1.71 7.42
C MET A 136 -0.64 1.72 8.47
N PRO A 137 -1.19 2.85 8.93
CA PRO A 137 -2.29 2.82 9.90
C PRO A 137 -3.51 2.04 9.40
N ASN A 138 -3.87 2.17 8.11
CA ASN A 138 -4.96 1.40 7.49
C ASN A 138 -4.63 -0.09 7.48
N PHE A 139 -3.38 -0.45 7.15
CA PHE A 139 -2.92 -1.85 7.17
C PHE A 139 -2.88 -2.45 8.58
N SER A 140 -2.44 -1.69 9.58
CA SER A 140 -2.48 -2.12 10.98
C SER A 140 -3.92 -2.32 11.46
N MET A 141 -4.86 -1.45 11.06
CA MET A 141 -6.28 -1.65 11.35
C MET A 141 -6.78 -2.97 10.75
N CYS A 142 -6.41 -3.29 9.51
CA CYS A 142 -6.81 -4.54 8.88
C CYS A 142 -6.21 -5.80 9.52
N ALA A 143 -5.06 -5.69 10.18
CA ALA A 143 -4.49 -6.79 10.95
C ALA A 143 -5.17 -6.98 12.31
N ASP A 144 -5.52 -5.88 12.98
CA ASP A 144 -6.01 -5.90 14.37
C ASP A 144 -7.54 -5.96 14.47
N ASN A 145 -8.26 -5.19 13.65
CA ASN A 145 -9.73 -5.07 13.63
C ASN A 145 -10.24 -4.93 12.18
N PRO A 146 -10.26 -6.01 11.38
CA PRO A 146 -10.58 -5.96 9.94
C PRO A 146 -11.99 -5.45 9.61
N GLU A 147 -12.88 -5.39 10.61
CA GLU A 147 -14.25 -4.89 10.42
C GLU A 147 -14.39 -3.38 10.58
N ASP A 148 -13.43 -2.71 11.24
CA ASP A 148 -13.53 -1.31 11.65
C ASP A 148 -12.96 -0.35 10.59
N CYS A 149 -13.44 0.90 10.59
CA CYS A 149 -12.83 2.01 9.86
C CYS A 149 -11.88 2.79 10.76
N LEU A 150 -10.78 3.30 10.18
CA LEU A 150 -9.85 4.21 10.86
C LEU A 150 -10.45 5.61 11.10
#